data_AF-A0A495QYJ7-F1
#
_entry.id   AF-A0A495QYJ7-F1
#
_cell.length_a   1.000
_cell.length_b   1.000
_cell.length_c   1.000
_cell.angle_alpha   90.00
_cell.angle_beta   90.00
_cell.angle_gamma   90.00
#
_symmetry.space_group_name_H-M   'P 1'
#
loop_
_entity.id
_entity.type
_entity.pdbx_description
1 polymer ?
#
loop_
_entity_poly.entity_id
_entity_poly.type
_entity_poly.pdbx_seq_one_letter_code
_entity_poly.pdbx_strand_id
1 'polypeptide(L)'
;MTVEMFLAALIGGAIGLAELVARYRDKPVAALLSPGGLLFVFVNASASIVALIAVTASGWTFGLPETTPPQSLMVVRVIAAGLGSAAVLRMSFAPAQGRAAGAGPISLLNGILRVADGELERKRALSRLSHNDLSGLSFERDHAALAELCCHLMREFDLSEAQRLGGLAAELSHRDDLTDADKLDCWGLELTRLVGERALRQAARRLRDRPREEPRPTVTEEPAAVPDTEYAMETAPARPPIAKTSRLAASTNGRSERKSFSDA
;
A
#
# COMPACT_ATOMS: atom_id res chain seq x y z
N MET A 1 15.52 37.20 20.94
CA MET A 1 16.22 35.95 20.55
C MET A 1 15.56 34.68 21.10
N THR A 2 15.51 34.42 22.41
CA THR A 2 14.97 33.13 22.93
C THR A 2 13.52 32.86 22.53
N VAL A 3 12.65 33.87 22.61
CA VAL A 3 11.24 33.75 22.20
C VAL A 3 11.11 33.49 20.69
N GLU A 4 11.90 34.20 19.87
CA GLU A 4 11.90 33.98 18.42
C GLU A 4 12.36 32.57 18.05
N MET A 5 13.41 32.06 18.69
CA MET A 5 13.92 30.70 18.48
C MET A 5 12.86 29.67 18.82
N PHE A 6 12.14 29.85 19.93
CA PHE A 6 11.04 28.98 20.30
C PHE A 6 9.91 29.00 19.27
N LEU A 7 9.50 30.19 18.80
CA LEU A 7 8.47 30.33 17.77
C LEU A 7 8.90 29.71 16.43
N ALA A 8 10.15 29.91 16.01
CA ALA A 8 10.68 29.30 14.79
C ALA A 8 10.72 27.77 14.92
N ALA A 9 11.15 27.24 16.06
CA ALA A 9 11.15 25.81 16.35
C ALA A 9 9.74 25.21 16.33
N LEU A 10 8.74 25.94 16.87
CA LEU A 10 7.34 25.52 16.80
C LEU A 10 6.83 25.41 15.36
N ILE A 11 7.13 26.40 14.51
CA ILE A 11 6.72 26.37 13.10
C ILE A 11 7.39 25.20 12.38
N GLY A 12 8.72 25.07 12.49
CA GLY A 12 9.47 23.98 11.86
C GLY A 12 9.01 22.60 12.34
N GLY A 13 8.88 22.43 13.66
CA GLY A 13 8.39 21.20 14.28
C GLY A 13 6.97 20.86 13.85
N ALA A 14 6.06 21.84 13.77
CA ALA A 14 4.69 21.63 13.31
C ALA A 14 4.64 21.18 11.84
N ILE A 15 5.48 21.74 10.97
CA ILE A 15 5.58 21.31 9.57
C ILE A 15 6.09 19.86 9.50
N GLY A 16 7.17 19.54 10.23
CA GLY A 16 7.69 18.18 10.29
C GLY A 16 6.67 17.18 10.85
N LEU A 17 5.91 17.57 11.87
CA LEU A 17 4.84 16.77 12.43
C LEU A 17 3.71 16.53 11.41
N ALA A 18 3.26 17.58 10.71
CA ALA A 18 2.22 17.48 9.70
C ALA A 18 2.60 16.51 8.58
N GLU A 19 3.86 16.53 8.14
CA GLU A 19 4.36 15.57 7.16
C GLU A 19 4.39 14.13 7.67
N LEU A 20 4.81 13.94 8.92
CA LEU A 20 4.84 12.62 9.52
C LEU A 20 3.43 12.03 9.61
N VAL A 21 2.45 12.83 10.02
CA VAL A 21 1.03 12.43 10.05
C VAL A 21 0.52 12.13 8.65
N ALA A 22 0.85 12.96 7.65
CA ALA A 22 0.43 12.75 6.27
C ALA A 22 1.04 11.48 5.65
N ARG A 23 2.27 11.12 6.06
CA ARG A 23 3.00 9.92 5.61
C ARG A 23 2.50 8.64 6.28
N TYR A 24 2.25 8.66 7.60
CA TYR A 24 1.88 7.47 8.38
C TYR A 24 0.40 7.48 8.79
N ARG A 25 -0.50 7.66 7.81
CA ARG A 25 -1.95 7.85 8.05
C ARG A 25 -2.60 6.77 8.91
N ASP A 26 -2.15 5.52 8.80
CA ASP A 26 -2.75 4.39 9.51
C ASP A 26 -2.31 4.28 10.97
N LYS A 27 -1.10 4.75 11.31
CA LYS A 27 -0.52 4.69 12.66
C LYS A 27 0.28 5.96 12.99
N PRO A 28 -0.33 7.16 12.94
CA PRO A 28 0.41 8.44 13.03
C PRO A 28 1.02 8.64 14.41
N VAL A 29 0.32 8.26 15.48
CA VAL A 29 0.82 8.35 16.86
C VAL A 29 2.03 7.42 17.06
N ALA A 30 1.99 6.21 16.52
CA ALA A 30 3.11 5.27 16.63
C ALA A 30 4.34 5.73 15.85
N ALA A 31 4.13 6.38 14.69
CA ALA A 31 5.19 7.03 13.93
C ALA A 31 5.79 8.20 14.68
N LEU A 32 4.96 9.08 15.26
CA LEU A 32 5.41 10.23 16.02
C LEU A 32 6.25 9.87 17.24
N LEU A 33 5.82 8.84 17.98
CA LEU A 33 6.52 8.38 19.18
C LEU A 33 7.69 7.42 18.89
N SER A 34 7.97 7.14 17.61
CA SER A 34 9.16 6.36 17.24
C SER A 34 10.42 7.23 17.35
N PRO A 35 11.57 6.69 17.77
CA PRO A 35 12.86 7.38 17.70
C PRO A 35 13.11 8.09 16.37
N GLY A 36 12.80 7.45 15.24
CA GLY A 36 12.93 8.06 13.91
C GLY A 36 11.98 9.24 13.70
N GLY A 37 10.72 9.14 14.15
CA GLY A 37 9.74 10.23 14.09
C GLY A 37 10.10 11.43 14.97
N LEU A 38 10.57 11.17 16.20
CA LEU A 38 11.05 12.21 17.11
C LEU A 38 12.27 12.93 16.53
N LEU A 39 13.24 12.17 16.00
CA LEU A 39 14.41 12.74 15.33
C LEU A 39 14.01 13.58 14.11
N PHE A 40 13.02 13.13 13.35
CA PHE A 40 12.51 13.87 12.19
C PHE A 40 11.94 15.24 12.59
N VAL A 41 11.08 15.29 13.60
CA VAL A 41 10.51 16.55 14.12
C VAL A 41 11.60 17.44 14.71
N PHE A 42 12.55 16.85 15.44
CA PHE A 42 13.68 17.57 16.03
C PHE A 42 14.55 18.24 14.97
N VAL A 43 14.88 17.54 13.87
CA VAL A 43 15.68 18.09 12.76
C VAL A 43 14.95 19.26 12.10
N ASN A 44 13.63 19.15 11.88
CA ASN A 44 12.85 20.24 11.31
C ASN A 44 12.82 21.47 12.24
N ALA A 45 12.57 21.28 13.53
CA ALA A 45 12.58 22.37 14.51
C ALA A 45 13.96 23.05 14.60
N SER A 46 15.03 22.25 14.65
CA SER A 46 16.41 22.75 14.71
C SER A 46 16.80 23.52 13.46
N ALA A 47 16.40 23.05 12.28
CA ALA A 47 16.66 23.74 11.02
C ALA A 47 16.00 25.13 10.97
N SER A 48 14.80 25.29 11.53
CA SER A 48 14.15 26.61 11.64
C SER A 48 14.88 27.55 12.59
N ILE A 49 15.43 27.05 13.70
CA ILE A 49 16.29 27.86 14.59
C ILE A 49 17.56 28.31 13.84
N VAL A 50 18.24 27.40 13.15
CA VAL A 50 19.46 27.71 12.37
C VAL A 50 19.15 28.74 11.28
N ALA A 51 18.04 28.59 10.56
CA ALA A 51 17.61 29.56 9.56
C ALA A 51 17.33 30.93 10.17
N LEU A 52 16.69 30.99 11.35
CA LEU A 52 16.42 32.25 12.05
C LEU A 52 17.73 32.93 12.46
N ILE A 53 18.70 32.17 12.99
CA ILE A 53 20.03 32.70 13.33
C ILE A 53 20.69 33.28 12.08
N ALA A 54 20.69 32.55 10.96
CA ALA A 54 21.30 33.00 9.71
C ALA A 54 20.65 34.28 9.16
N VAL A 55 19.31 34.34 9.14
CA VAL A 55 18.54 35.52 8.70
C VAL A 55 18.80 36.73 9.61
N THR A 56 18.89 36.51 10.92
CA THR A 56 19.12 37.59 11.88
C THR A 56 20.55 38.10 11.84
N ALA A 57 21.53 37.18 11.81
CA ALA A 57 22.96 37.52 11.78
C ALA A 57 23.39 38.19 10.47
N SER A 58 22.73 37.88 9.35
CA SER A 58 22.95 38.56 8.06
C SER A 58 22.30 39.94 7.99
N GLY A 59 21.51 40.34 8.99
CA GLY A 59 20.78 41.60 8.98
C GLY A 59 19.64 41.63 7.96
N TRP A 60 19.20 40.49 7.42
CA TRP A 60 18.21 40.46 6.36
C TRP A 60 16.86 41.01 6.84
N THR A 61 16.36 42.06 6.15
CA THR A 61 15.10 42.75 6.47
C THR A 61 13.94 42.39 5.56
N PHE A 62 14.16 41.51 4.57
CA PHE A 62 13.16 41.13 3.56
C PHE A 62 12.51 42.34 2.84
N GLY A 63 13.26 43.43 2.66
CA GLY A 63 12.78 44.64 1.98
C GLY A 63 11.85 45.52 2.81
N LEU A 64 11.72 45.26 4.11
CA LEU A 64 10.95 46.12 5.01
C LEU A 64 11.65 47.48 5.23
N PRO A 65 10.92 48.60 5.26
CA PRO A 65 11.48 49.92 5.57
C PRO A 65 12.17 49.96 6.94
N GLU A 66 13.19 50.81 7.10
CA GLU A 66 13.87 50.98 8.40
C GLU A 66 12.95 51.54 9.50
N THR A 67 11.87 52.21 9.11
CA THR A 67 10.83 52.70 10.03
C THR A 67 9.91 51.59 10.55
N THR A 68 10.07 50.36 10.08
CA THR A 68 9.24 49.22 10.49
C THR A 68 9.44 48.91 11.97
N PRO A 69 8.37 48.73 12.76
CA PRO A 69 8.49 48.34 14.16
C PRO A 69 9.32 47.05 14.32
N PRO A 70 10.21 46.96 15.33
CA PRO A 70 11.06 45.79 15.55
C PRO A 70 10.27 44.48 15.67
N GLN A 71 9.05 44.55 16.21
CA GLN A 71 8.14 43.42 16.37
C GLN A 71 7.66 42.87 15.02
N SER A 72 7.36 43.73 14.04
CA SER A 72 6.93 43.30 12.71
C SER A 72 8.07 42.61 11.95
N LEU A 73 9.29 43.16 12.05
CA LEU A 73 10.48 42.53 11.49
C LEU A 73 10.76 41.16 12.13
N MET A 74 10.59 41.06 13.45
CA MET A 74 10.72 39.81 14.20
C MET A 74 9.78 38.72 13.66
N VAL A 75 8.49 39.05 13.51
CA VAL A 75 7.46 38.12 13.01
C VAL A 75 7.82 37.62 11.60
N VAL A 76 8.21 38.53 10.70
CA VAL A 76 8.60 38.16 9.33
C VAL A 76 9.81 37.23 9.33
N ARG A 77 10.85 37.52 10.12
CA ARG A 77 12.04 36.66 10.23
C ARG A 77 11.71 35.27 10.75
N VAL A 78 10.85 35.16 11.77
CA VAL A 78 10.43 33.87 12.34
C VAL A 78 9.64 33.04 11.32
N ILE A 79 8.67 33.65 10.63
CA ILE A 79 7.88 32.97 9.59
C ILE A 79 8.79 32.54 8.43
N ALA A 80 9.63 33.44 7.93
CA ALA A 80 10.56 33.16 6.84
C ALA A 80 11.55 32.05 7.19
N ALA A 81 12.07 32.03 8.43
CA ALA A 81 12.94 30.97 8.91
C ALA A 81 12.21 29.61 9.01
N GLY A 82 11.00 29.60 9.57
CA GLY A 82 10.18 28.38 9.68
C GLY A 82 9.86 27.76 8.32
N LEU A 83 9.26 28.54 7.43
CA LEU A 83 8.89 28.07 6.09
C LEU A 83 10.11 27.84 5.19
N GLY A 84 11.09 28.74 5.24
CA GLY A 84 12.30 28.67 4.42
C GLY A 84 13.17 27.46 4.76
N SER A 85 13.35 27.16 6.05
CA SER A 85 14.06 25.95 6.46
C SER A 85 13.36 24.68 5.96
N ALA A 86 12.03 24.64 6.01
CA ALA A 86 11.27 23.53 5.44
C ALA A 86 11.50 23.40 3.93
N ALA A 87 11.42 24.50 3.18
CA ALA A 87 11.69 24.49 1.74
C ALA A 87 13.10 23.99 1.43
N VAL A 88 14.12 24.50 2.12
CA VAL A 88 15.53 24.11 1.95
C VAL A 88 15.76 22.63 2.25
N LEU A 89 15.19 22.11 3.36
CA LEU A 89 15.32 20.70 3.71
C LEU A 89 14.71 19.75 2.67
N ARG A 90 13.78 20.21 1.84
CA ARG A 90 13.13 19.43 0.78
C ARG A 90 13.82 19.58 -0.58
N MET A 91 14.83 20.44 -0.68
CA MET A 91 15.58 20.58 -1.92
C MET A 91 16.35 19.29 -2.21
N SER A 92 16.30 18.89 -3.48
CA SER A 92 17.09 17.80 -4.03
C SER A 92 17.91 18.35 -5.20
N PHE A 93 19.19 18.01 -5.24
CA PHE A 93 20.05 18.29 -6.38
C PHE A 93 20.27 16.99 -7.15
N ALA A 94 19.71 16.92 -8.36
CA ALA A 94 19.99 15.83 -9.28
C ALA A 94 21.27 16.15 -10.07
N PRO A 95 22.25 15.24 -10.14
CA PRO A 95 23.39 15.43 -11.03
C PRO A 95 22.92 15.44 -12.50
N ALA A 96 23.47 16.37 -13.29
CA ALA A 96 23.10 16.56 -14.70
C ALA A 96 23.44 15.36 -15.60
N GLN A 97 24.33 14.46 -15.15
CA GLN A 97 24.68 13.23 -15.84
C GLN A 97 24.72 12.07 -14.85
N GLY A 98 23.69 11.22 -14.86
CA GLY A 98 23.76 9.88 -14.29
C GLY A 98 22.73 9.55 -13.21
N ARG A 99 22.36 8.26 -13.20
CA ARG A 99 21.38 7.56 -12.33
C ARG A 99 21.71 7.58 -10.82
N ALA A 100 22.45 8.57 -10.32
CA ALA A 100 22.73 8.70 -8.91
C ALA A 100 21.49 9.24 -8.18
N ALA A 101 21.23 8.71 -6.97
CA ALA A 101 20.21 9.25 -6.09
C ALA A 101 20.48 10.75 -5.86
N GLY A 102 19.45 11.59 -5.97
CA GLY A 102 19.57 13.04 -5.77
C GLY A 102 20.34 13.33 -4.47
N ALA A 103 21.41 14.11 -4.58
CA ALA A 103 22.19 14.56 -3.43
C ALA A 103 21.53 15.83 -2.89
N GLY A 104 21.33 15.94 -1.57
CA GLY A 104 20.77 17.15 -1.00
C GLY A 104 20.25 16.97 0.42
N PRO A 105 19.78 18.06 1.05
CA PRO A 105 19.22 18.02 2.40
C PRO A 105 18.09 16.99 2.57
N ILE A 106 17.30 16.76 1.52
CA ILE A 106 16.21 15.78 1.54
C ILE A 106 16.70 14.34 1.80
N SER A 107 17.94 14.02 1.44
CA SER A 107 18.50 12.67 1.66
C SER A 107 18.73 12.37 3.13
N LEU A 108 19.04 13.39 3.95
CA LEU A 108 19.09 13.27 5.41
C LEU A 108 17.70 12.91 5.97
N LEU A 109 16.68 13.65 5.55
CA LEU A 109 15.29 13.40 5.96
C LEU A 109 14.83 12.00 5.56
N ASN A 110 15.13 11.57 4.34
CA ASN A 110 14.83 10.22 3.86
C ASN A 110 15.57 9.14 4.67
N GLY A 111 16.81 9.39 5.06
CA GLY A 111 17.57 8.48 5.95
C GLY A 111 16.89 8.31 7.31
N ILE A 112 16.45 9.41 7.93
CA ILE A 112 15.72 9.39 9.20
C ILE A 112 14.38 8.64 9.06
N LEU A 113 13.64 8.92 8.00
CA LEU A 113 12.35 8.26 7.74
C LEU A 113 12.52 6.75 7.52
N ARG A 114 13.62 6.29 6.92
CA ARG A 114 13.92 4.85 6.82
C ARG A 114 14.12 4.19 8.19
N VAL A 115 14.69 4.89 9.16
CA VAL A 115 14.81 4.38 10.54
C VAL A 115 13.41 4.22 11.16
N ALA A 116 12.55 5.22 11.02
CA ALA A 116 11.16 5.14 11.48
C ALA A 116 10.41 3.98 10.80
N ASP A 117 10.57 3.83 9.47
CA ASP A 117 9.96 2.75 8.70
C ASP A 117 10.38 1.37 9.25
N GLY A 118 11.68 1.15 9.46
CA GLY A 118 12.18 -0.13 9.99
C GLY A 118 11.75 -0.43 11.43
N GLU A 119 11.55 0.59 12.28
CA GLU A 119 11.00 0.39 13.63
C GLU A 119 9.51 0.05 13.61
N LEU A 120 8.74 0.76 12.77
CA LEU A 120 7.33 0.47 12.61
C LEU A 120 7.13 -0.92 12.01
N GLU A 121 7.99 -1.32 11.06
CA GLU A 121 7.98 -2.66 10.50
C GLU A 121 8.30 -3.73 11.54
N ARG A 122 9.33 -3.55 12.37
CA ARG A 122 9.63 -4.45 13.49
C ARG A 122 8.46 -4.58 14.47
N LYS A 123 7.83 -3.46 14.86
CA LYS A 123 6.62 -3.48 15.71
C LYS A 123 5.45 -4.20 15.04
N ARG A 124 5.26 -4.02 13.74
CA ARG A 124 4.23 -4.74 12.96
C ARG A 124 4.52 -6.23 12.91
N ALA A 125 5.78 -6.63 12.68
CA ALA A 125 6.17 -8.04 12.65
C ALA A 125 5.88 -8.74 13.99
N LEU A 126 6.24 -8.11 15.11
CA LEU A 126 5.92 -8.60 16.46
C LEU A 126 4.40 -8.65 16.73
N SER A 127 3.65 -7.66 16.26
CA SER A 127 2.18 -7.64 16.39
C SER A 127 1.52 -8.80 15.64
N ARG A 128 2.04 -9.15 14.46
CA ARG A 128 1.47 -10.22 13.62
C ARG A 128 1.62 -11.61 14.24
N LEU A 129 2.69 -11.85 14.99
CA LEU A 129 2.92 -13.13 15.68
C LEU A 129 2.28 -13.20 17.08
N SER A 130 1.84 -12.06 17.64
CA SER A 130 1.26 -12.02 19.00
C SER A 130 -0.26 -12.10 19.03
N HIS A 131 -0.94 -11.83 17.91
CA HIS A 131 -2.39 -11.89 17.84
C HIS A 131 -2.83 -13.23 17.24
N ASN A 132 -3.55 -14.03 18.03
CA ASN A 132 -4.16 -15.27 17.57
C ASN A 132 -5.49 -14.98 16.83
N ASP A 133 -5.44 -14.10 15.84
CA ASP A 133 -6.62 -13.60 15.11
C ASP A 133 -7.32 -14.71 14.32
N LEU A 134 -6.56 -15.75 13.96
CA LEU A 134 -7.00 -16.94 13.23
C LEU A 134 -7.35 -18.12 14.16
N SER A 135 -7.34 -17.92 15.49
CA SER A 135 -7.75 -18.93 16.47
C SER A 135 -9.09 -19.57 16.11
N GLY A 136 -9.11 -20.92 16.07
CA GLY A 136 -10.30 -21.70 15.77
C GLY A 136 -10.52 -21.99 14.29
N LEU A 137 -9.67 -21.46 13.41
CA LEU A 137 -9.58 -21.87 12.01
C LEU A 137 -8.46 -22.92 11.83
N SER A 138 -8.49 -23.63 10.72
CA SER A 138 -7.50 -24.62 10.32
C SER A 138 -6.98 -24.28 8.93
N PHE A 139 -5.67 -24.40 8.70
CA PHE A 139 -5.13 -24.17 7.36
C PHE A 139 -5.74 -25.17 6.38
N GLU A 140 -5.71 -26.46 6.68
CA GLU A 140 -6.23 -27.50 5.77
C GLU A 140 -7.67 -27.26 5.30
N ARG A 141 -8.53 -26.76 6.19
CA ARG A 141 -9.97 -26.57 5.90
C ARG A 141 -10.31 -25.17 5.38
N ASP A 142 -9.70 -24.14 5.98
CA ASP A 142 -10.23 -22.79 5.93
C ASP A 142 -9.38 -21.86 5.03
N HIS A 143 -8.17 -22.27 4.61
CA HIS A 143 -7.25 -21.39 3.86
C HIS A 143 -7.87 -20.81 2.59
N ALA A 144 -8.56 -21.63 1.80
CA ALA A 144 -9.17 -21.23 0.52
C ALA A 144 -10.35 -20.26 0.72
N ALA A 145 -11.26 -20.58 1.64
CA ALA A 145 -12.40 -19.73 1.95
C ALA A 145 -11.97 -18.38 2.56
N LEU A 146 -10.93 -18.39 3.39
CA LEU A 146 -10.36 -17.19 3.96
C LEU A 146 -9.72 -16.31 2.88
N ALA A 147 -9.00 -16.91 1.92
CA ALA A 147 -8.42 -16.21 0.78
C ALA A 147 -9.49 -15.56 -0.09
N GLU A 148 -10.54 -16.30 -0.40
CA GLU A 148 -11.66 -15.81 -1.20
C GLU A 148 -12.34 -14.60 -0.55
N LEU A 149 -12.64 -14.67 0.74
CA LEU A 149 -13.20 -13.55 1.48
C LEU A 149 -12.26 -12.33 1.45
N CYS A 150 -10.96 -12.54 1.59
CA CYS A 150 -9.97 -11.47 1.50
C CYS A 150 -9.91 -10.85 0.10
N CYS A 151 -9.92 -11.67 -0.95
CA CYS A 151 -9.91 -11.19 -2.35
C CYS A 151 -11.13 -10.33 -2.67
N HIS A 152 -12.31 -10.67 -2.16
CA HIS A 152 -13.53 -9.88 -2.36
C HIS A 152 -13.52 -8.54 -1.61
N LEU A 153 -12.67 -8.39 -0.59
CA LEU A 153 -12.48 -7.11 0.11
C LEU A 153 -11.59 -6.14 -0.68
N MET A 154 -10.91 -6.61 -1.73
CA MET A 154 -10.02 -5.79 -2.54
C MET A 154 -10.74 -5.15 -3.73
N ARG A 155 -10.41 -3.88 -3.98
CA ARG A 155 -10.94 -3.13 -5.11
C ARG A 155 -10.17 -3.42 -6.40
N GLU A 156 -8.89 -3.75 -6.28
CA GLU A 156 -7.97 -4.09 -7.36
C GLU A 156 -7.22 -5.35 -6.91
N PHE A 157 -7.30 -6.43 -7.70
CA PHE A 157 -6.58 -7.68 -7.44
C PHE A 157 -6.01 -8.18 -8.75
N ASP A 158 -4.70 -8.37 -8.81
CA ASP A 158 -4.02 -8.77 -10.03
C ASP A 158 -3.69 -10.27 -10.09
N LEU A 159 -3.40 -10.76 -11.29
CA LEU A 159 -3.08 -12.17 -11.52
C LEU A 159 -1.80 -12.61 -10.78
N SER A 160 -0.86 -11.69 -10.57
CA SER A 160 0.42 -11.99 -9.92
C SER A 160 0.24 -12.25 -8.43
N GLU A 161 -0.65 -11.50 -7.77
CA GLU A 161 -1.03 -11.70 -6.37
C GLU A 161 -1.79 -13.02 -6.19
N ALA A 162 -2.71 -13.34 -7.11
CA ALA A 162 -3.41 -14.63 -7.13
C ALA A 162 -2.45 -15.82 -7.28
N GLN A 163 -1.50 -15.74 -8.21
CA GLN A 163 -0.48 -16.76 -8.41
C GLN A 163 0.41 -16.92 -7.18
N ARG A 164 0.78 -15.81 -6.54
CA ARG A 164 1.61 -15.82 -5.33
C ARG A 164 0.91 -16.47 -4.15
N LEU A 165 -0.39 -16.19 -3.95
CA LEU A 165 -1.20 -16.87 -2.95
C LEU A 165 -1.36 -18.36 -3.25
N GLY A 166 -1.69 -18.72 -4.49
CA GLY A 166 -1.82 -20.11 -4.90
C GLY A 166 -0.52 -20.91 -4.71
N GLY A 167 0.62 -20.31 -5.08
CA GLY A 167 1.94 -20.92 -4.89
C GLY A 167 2.27 -21.16 -3.43
N LEU A 168 2.01 -20.18 -2.55
CA LEU A 168 2.23 -20.33 -1.12
C LEU A 168 1.29 -21.38 -0.50
N ALA A 169 0.02 -21.43 -0.90
CA ALA A 169 -0.92 -22.45 -0.41
C ALA A 169 -0.43 -23.85 -0.75
N ALA A 170 0.05 -24.05 -1.98
CA ALA A 170 0.64 -25.31 -2.42
C ALA A 170 1.95 -25.63 -1.69
N GLU A 171 2.82 -24.64 -1.45
CA GLU A 171 4.05 -24.86 -0.69
C GLU A 171 3.73 -25.30 0.75
N LEU A 172 2.85 -24.58 1.44
CA LEU A 172 2.48 -24.88 2.83
C LEU A 172 1.73 -26.22 2.97
N SER A 173 0.91 -26.60 1.98
CA SER A 173 0.21 -27.89 2.02
C SER A 173 1.19 -29.07 2.01
N HIS A 174 2.30 -28.96 1.28
CA HIS A 174 3.35 -29.99 1.18
C HIS A 174 4.41 -29.98 2.30
N ARG A 175 4.37 -29.02 3.23
CA ARG A 175 5.32 -28.93 4.34
C ARG A 175 4.86 -29.79 5.52
N ASP A 176 5.45 -30.97 5.70
CA ASP A 176 5.14 -31.87 6.82
C ASP A 176 5.86 -31.50 8.13
N ASP A 177 6.82 -30.59 8.06
CA ASP A 177 7.59 -30.09 9.20
C ASP A 177 6.88 -28.98 9.99
N LEU A 178 5.75 -28.47 9.48
CA LEU A 178 4.96 -27.40 10.10
C LEU A 178 3.63 -27.94 10.62
N THR A 179 3.20 -27.45 11.79
CA THR A 179 1.85 -27.75 12.28
C THR A 179 0.79 -27.02 11.44
N ASP A 180 -0.46 -27.49 11.48
CA ASP A 180 -1.58 -26.80 10.82
C ASP A 180 -1.73 -25.34 11.27
N ALA A 181 -1.45 -25.07 12.56
CA ALA A 181 -1.42 -23.72 13.11
C ALA A 181 -0.27 -22.88 12.53
N ASP A 182 0.93 -23.43 12.41
CA ASP A 182 2.09 -22.73 11.83
C ASP A 182 1.86 -22.41 10.33
N LYS A 183 1.24 -23.35 9.60
CA LYS A 183 0.81 -23.13 8.21
C LYS A 183 -0.22 -22.00 8.12
N LEU A 184 -1.20 -22.00 9.02
CA LEU A 184 -2.23 -20.97 9.09
C LEU A 184 -1.66 -19.59 9.44
N ASP A 185 -0.66 -19.54 10.33
CA ASP A 185 0.03 -18.30 10.67
C ASP A 185 0.83 -17.77 9.48
N CYS A 186 1.59 -18.62 8.79
CA CYS A 186 2.30 -18.25 7.55
C CYS A 186 1.34 -17.73 6.48
N TRP A 187 0.19 -18.40 6.32
CA TRP A 187 -0.88 -17.97 5.41
C TRP A 187 -1.47 -16.61 5.82
N GLY A 188 -1.75 -16.44 7.10
CA GLY A 188 -2.27 -15.21 7.69
C GLY A 188 -1.36 -14.00 7.50
N LEU A 189 -0.04 -14.20 7.57
CA LEU A 189 0.94 -13.15 7.31
C LEU A 189 0.84 -12.60 5.88
N GLU A 190 0.61 -13.49 4.91
CA GLU A 190 0.52 -13.13 3.50
C GLU A 190 -0.83 -12.51 3.14
N LEU A 191 -1.92 -12.99 3.75
CA LEU A 191 -3.21 -12.30 3.67
C LEU A 191 -3.17 -10.92 4.34
N THR A 192 -2.46 -10.77 5.46
CA THR A 192 -2.29 -9.47 6.12
C THR A 192 -1.54 -8.48 5.23
N ARG A 193 -0.56 -8.94 4.45
CA ARG A 193 0.13 -8.11 3.46
C ARG A 193 -0.85 -7.62 2.38
N LEU A 194 -1.76 -8.49 1.95
CA LEU A 194 -2.70 -8.25 0.87
C LEU A 194 -3.83 -7.29 1.27
N VAL A 195 -4.57 -7.62 2.35
CA VAL A 195 -5.80 -6.90 2.73
C VAL A 195 -5.65 -6.04 3.99
N GLY A 196 -4.54 -6.18 4.72
CA GLY A 196 -4.34 -5.54 6.01
C GLY A 196 -4.97 -6.31 7.18
N GLU A 197 -4.47 -6.02 8.38
CA GLU A 197 -4.79 -6.74 9.62
C GLU A 197 -6.27 -6.66 10.02
N ARG A 198 -6.92 -5.51 9.77
CA ARG A 198 -8.34 -5.30 10.12
C ARG A 198 -9.27 -6.12 9.23
N ALA A 199 -8.98 -6.14 7.93
CA ALA A 199 -9.76 -6.89 6.95
C ALA A 199 -9.63 -8.40 7.19
N LEU A 200 -8.40 -8.89 7.41
CA LEU A 200 -8.16 -10.29 7.75
C LEU A 200 -8.92 -10.70 9.01
N ARG A 201 -8.86 -9.89 10.08
CA ARG A 201 -9.62 -10.15 11.31
C ARG A 201 -11.12 -10.24 11.08
N GLN A 202 -11.68 -9.36 10.26
CA GLN A 202 -13.11 -9.39 9.95
C GLN A 202 -13.48 -10.62 9.11
N ALA A 203 -12.66 -10.98 8.12
CA ALA A 203 -12.85 -12.18 7.31
C ALA A 203 -12.79 -13.46 8.18
N ALA A 204 -11.79 -13.56 9.05
CA ALA A 204 -11.61 -14.69 9.96
C ALA A 204 -12.75 -14.83 10.98
N ARG A 205 -13.30 -13.71 11.48
CA ARG A 205 -14.51 -13.72 12.34
C ARG A 205 -15.71 -14.24 11.56
N ARG A 206 -15.96 -13.69 10.37
CA ARG A 206 -17.09 -14.10 9.52
C ARG A 206 -17.04 -15.57 9.13
N LEU A 207 -15.85 -16.10 8.89
CA LEU A 207 -15.66 -17.51 8.56
C LEU A 207 -15.93 -18.43 9.76
N ARG A 208 -15.50 -18.03 10.97
CA ARG A 208 -15.80 -18.76 12.21
C ARG A 208 -17.29 -18.80 12.54
N ASP A 209 -17.99 -17.70 12.30
CA ASP A 209 -19.40 -17.57 12.62
C ASP A 209 -20.32 -18.29 11.59
N ARG A 210 -19.76 -18.83 10.50
CA ARG A 210 -20.54 -19.51 9.47
C ARG A 210 -21.05 -20.86 10.01
N PRO A 211 -22.36 -21.14 9.96
CA PRO A 211 -22.90 -22.46 10.27
C PRO A 211 -22.22 -23.50 9.37
N ARG A 212 -21.68 -24.55 9.96
CA ARG A 212 -21.08 -25.66 9.21
C ARG A 212 -22.21 -26.36 8.44
N GLU A 213 -22.16 -26.35 7.11
CA GLU A 213 -22.97 -27.25 6.31
C GLU A 213 -22.43 -28.67 6.54
N GLU A 214 -23.17 -29.48 7.31
CA GLU A 214 -22.99 -30.93 7.28
C GLU A 214 -23.16 -31.40 5.83
N PRO A 215 -22.35 -32.37 5.36
CA PRO A 215 -22.49 -32.90 4.02
C PRO A 215 -23.93 -33.37 3.83
N ARG A 216 -24.67 -32.69 2.94
CA ARG A 216 -26.03 -33.09 2.59
C ARG A 216 -25.94 -34.55 2.10
N PRO A 217 -26.64 -35.51 2.74
CA PRO A 217 -26.54 -36.90 2.32
C PRO A 217 -26.90 -36.97 0.84
N THR A 218 -26.00 -37.56 0.06
CA THR A 218 -26.21 -37.84 -1.36
C THR A 218 -27.50 -38.64 -1.46
N VAL A 219 -28.58 -38.00 -1.91
CA VAL A 219 -29.77 -38.72 -2.32
C VAL A 219 -29.33 -39.59 -3.49
N THR A 220 -29.21 -40.89 -3.26
CA THR A 220 -29.08 -41.88 -4.31
C THR A 220 -30.33 -41.71 -5.19
N GLU A 221 -30.17 -41.09 -6.36
CA GLU A 221 -31.19 -41.14 -7.41
C GLU A 221 -31.31 -42.60 -7.84
N GLU A 222 -32.30 -43.27 -7.27
CA GLU A 222 -32.83 -44.52 -7.78
C GLU A 222 -33.41 -44.22 -9.18
N PRO A 223 -32.94 -44.88 -10.26
CA PRO A 223 -33.42 -44.56 -11.60
C PRO A 223 -34.91 -44.92 -11.71
N ALA A 224 -35.75 -43.91 -11.88
CA ALA A 224 -37.17 -44.10 -12.14
C ALA A 224 -37.34 -44.93 -13.43
N ALA A 225 -38.06 -46.05 -13.30
CA ALA A 225 -38.43 -46.91 -14.41
C ALA A 225 -39.25 -46.13 -15.45
N VAL A 226 -38.80 -46.17 -16.71
CA VAL A 226 -39.50 -45.61 -17.86
C VAL A 226 -40.69 -46.52 -18.20
N PRO A 227 -41.94 -46.02 -18.28
CA PRO A 227 -43.05 -46.81 -18.80
C PRO A 227 -43.03 -46.80 -20.34
N ASP A 228 -43.02 -47.97 -20.94
CA ASP A 228 -43.18 -48.20 -22.38
C ASP A 228 -44.46 -47.53 -22.88
N THR A 229 -44.36 -46.71 -23.93
CA THR A 229 -45.53 -46.31 -24.74
C THR A 229 -45.18 -46.41 -26.21
N GLU A 230 -45.92 -47.27 -26.91
CA GLU A 230 -45.85 -47.55 -28.34
C GLU A 230 -46.03 -46.28 -29.19
N TYR A 231 -45.12 -46.08 -30.15
CA TYR A 231 -45.27 -45.08 -31.20
C TYR A 231 -45.82 -45.74 -32.48
N ALA A 232 -47.04 -45.37 -32.86
CA ALA A 232 -47.55 -45.56 -34.22
C ALA A 232 -46.95 -44.52 -35.18
N MET A 233 -46.59 -44.96 -36.39
CA MET A 233 -45.99 -44.18 -37.48
C MET A 233 -46.86 -42.99 -37.91
N GLU A 234 -46.24 -41.83 -38.15
CA GLU A 234 -46.62 -40.98 -39.29
C GLU A 234 -45.40 -40.21 -39.84
N THR A 235 -45.44 -39.98 -41.15
CA THR A 235 -44.36 -39.88 -42.13
C THR A 235 -43.58 -38.56 -42.19
N ALA A 236 -42.29 -38.66 -42.57
CA ALA A 236 -41.36 -37.55 -42.85
C ALA A 236 -41.73 -36.69 -44.09
N PRO A 237 -41.03 -35.56 -44.31
CA PRO A 237 -39.94 -35.64 -45.30
C PRO A 237 -38.61 -34.93 -44.93
N ALA A 238 -37.54 -35.44 -45.54
CA ALA A 238 -36.12 -35.03 -45.53
C ALA A 238 -35.89 -33.62 -46.16
N ARG A 239 -34.78 -32.85 -46.03
CA ARG A 239 -33.30 -32.98 -45.89
C ARG A 239 -32.77 -31.50 -45.81
N PRO A 240 -31.46 -31.12 -45.82
CA PRO A 240 -30.19 -31.80 -45.53
C PRO A 240 -29.26 -31.03 -44.53
N PRO A 241 -28.07 -31.56 -44.17
CA PRO A 241 -27.12 -30.91 -43.26
C PRO A 241 -26.12 -30.02 -44.03
N ILE A 242 -25.69 -28.90 -43.44
CA ILE A 242 -24.62 -28.06 -44.01
C ILE A 242 -23.47 -27.88 -43.01
N ALA A 243 -22.27 -27.96 -43.58
CA ALA A 243 -21.00 -28.33 -43.00
C ALA A 243 -20.20 -27.17 -42.38
N LYS A 244 -19.16 -27.56 -41.64
CA LYS A 244 -17.98 -26.75 -41.31
C LYS A 244 -17.28 -26.24 -42.58
N THR A 245 -16.81 -24.99 -42.55
CA THR A 245 -15.60 -24.37 -43.16
C THR A 245 -15.94 -22.91 -43.51
N SER A 246 -15.28 -21.90 -42.94
CA SER A 246 -13.92 -21.37 -43.21
C SER A 246 -13.93 -20.16 -44.16
N ARG A 247 -13.23 -19.10 -43.72
CA ARG A 247 -12.65 -17.94 -44.45
C ARG A 247 -13.55 -16.82 -44.98
N LEU A 248 -13.26 -15.60 -44.49
CA LEU A 248 -12.88 -14.37 -45.22
C LEU A 248 -12.74 -13.26 -44.14
N ALA A 249 -11.58 -12.78 -43.73
CA ALA A 249 -10.49 -12.07 -44.42
C ALA A 249 -10.85 -10.69 -44.99
N ALA A 250 -10.14 -9.69 -44.42
CA ALA A 250 -9.51 -8.52 -45.06
C ALA A 250 -10.35 -7.31 -45.50
N SER A 251 -9.95 -6.14 -44.97
CA SER A 251 -9.48 -4.98 -45.75
C SER A 251 -9.19 -3.81 -44.79
N THR A 252 -7.93 -3.50 -44.48
CA THR A 252 -7.01 -2.56 -45.16
C THR A 252 -7.39 -1.08 -45.11
N ASN A 253 -6.57 -0.30 -44.38
CA ASN A 253 -5.93 0.97 -44.75
C ASN A 253 -5.10 1.40 -43.52
N GLY A 254 -3.80 1.66 -43.53
CA GLY A 254 -2.89 2.08 -44.59
C GLY A 254 -2.05 3.24 -44.04
N ARG A 255 -0.75 2.99 -43.78
CA ARG A 255 0.46 3.82 -44.06
C ARG A 255 0.35 5.35 -43.88
N SER A 256 1.30 6.11 -43.34
CA SER A 256 2.77 6.09 -43.18
C SER A 256 3.09 7.26 -42.21
N GLU A 257 4.23 7.41 -41.54
CA GLU A 257 5.52 7.78 -42.12
C GLU A 257 6.53 7.98 -40.97
N ARG A 258 7.76 7.57 -41.21
CA ARG A 258 8.90 7.62 -40.29
C ARG A 258 9.72 8.84 -40.69
N LYS A 259 9.82 9.87 -39.84
CA LYS A 259 10.79 10.96 -40.01
C LYS A 259 11.88 10.88 -38.95
N SER A 260 13.06 10.52 -39.44
CA SER A 260 14.36 10.77 -38.84
C SER A 260 14.62 12.28 -38.85
N PHE A 261 15.09 12.82 -37.73
CA PHE A 261 15.81 14.09 -37.69
C PHE A 261 17.03 13.92 -36.78
N SER A 262 18.19 14.15 -37.39
CA SER A 262 19.45 14.48 -36.74
C SER A 262 19.43 15.98 -36.41
N ASP A 263 20.09 16.40 -35.34
CA ASP A 263 21.29 17.26 -35.45
C ASP A 263 21.82 17.78 -34.10
N ALA A 264 23.15 17.92 -34.12
CA ALA A 264 24.03 18.87 -33.41
C ALA A 264 24.21 18.75 -31.88
#